data_AF-A0A8T5MB99-F1
#
_entry.id   AF-A0A8T5MB99-F1
#
_cell.length_a   1.000
_cell.length_b   1.000
_cell.length_c   1.000
_cell.angle_alpha   90.00
_cell.angle_beta   90.00
_cell.angle_gamma   90.00
#
_symmetry.space_group_name_H-M   'P 1'
#
loop_
_entity.id
_entity.type
_entity.pdbx_description
1 polymer ?
#
loop_
_entity_poly.entity_id
_entity_poly.type
_entity_poly.pdbx_seq_one_letter_code
_entity_poly.pdbx_strand_id
1 'polypeptide(L)'
;MKLLFKSHNASLVSHAFQTILVTYLILFLIEQTWAGFVSTYLNLNYLLIAVIILGILDLFSEHPKQKKQKTTKKDYILISLLGIISFAIIKYKTIDLGWLSWTISIIAGILIILLSLLILEEDETNNTK
;
A
#
# COMPACT_ATOMS: atom_id res chain seq x y z
N MET A 1 -11.65 -22.29 16.73
CA MET A 1 -11.78 -20.94 16.13
C MET A 1 -11.87 -21.00 14.59
N LYS A 2 -12.63 -21.97 14.05
CA LYS A 2 -12.64 -22.34 12.61
C LYS A 2 -14.03 -22.10 11.98
N LEU A 3 -14.85 -21.24 12.59
CA LEU A 3 -16.31 -21.32 12.45
C LEU A 3 -17.05 -19.96 12.42
N LEU A 4 -16.38 -18.81 12.27
CA LEU A 4 -17.06 -17.51 12.38
C LEU A 4 -17.06 -16.61 11.13
N PHE A 5 -16.40 -16.98 10.03
CA PHE A 5 -16.51 -16.22 8.77
C PHE A 5 -17.03 -17.09 7.64
N LYS A 6 -18.35 -17.30 7.67
CA LYS A 6 -19.13 -17.79 6.53
C LYS A 6 -18.93 -16.83 5.36
N SER A 7 -18.72 -17.37 4.16
CA SER A 7 -18.34 -16.68 2.90
C SER A 7 -18.97 -15.30 2.62
N HIS A 8 -20.18 -15.03 3.12
CA HIS A 8 -20.85 -13.73 2.93
C HIS A 8 -20.24 -12.60 3.79
N ASN A 9 -19.86 -12.91 5.04
CA ASN A 9 -19.28 -11.93 5.96
C ASN A 9 -17.81 -11.62 5.61
N ALA A 10 -17.10 -12.59 5.03
CA ALA A 10 -15.72 -12.42 4.56
C ALA A 10 -15.59 -11.33 3.50
N SER A 11 -16.51 -11.30 2.53
CA SER A 11 -16.52 -10.26 1.48
C SER A 11 -16.76 -8.86 2.05
N LEU A 12 -17.63 -8.75 3.06
CA LEU A 12 -17.92 -7.47 3.73
C LEU A 12 -16.72 -6.97 4.53
N VAL A 13 -16.04 -7.86 5.26
CA VAL A 13 -14.81 -7.52 6.00
C VAL A 13 -13.72 -7.04 5.03
N SER A 14 -13.56 -7.70 3.90
CA SER A 14 -12.56 -7.31 2.89
C SER A 14 -12.84 -5.93 2.31
N HIS A 15 -14.08 -5.66 1.91
CA HIS A 15 -14.45 -4.34 1.37
C HIS A 15 -14.33 -3.24 2.44
N ALA A 16 -14.72 -3.53 3.68
CA ALA A 16 -14.58 -2.60 4.80
C ALA A 16 -13.10 -2.32 5.09
N PHE A 17 -12.26 -3.35 5.15
CA PHE A 17 -10.81 -3.26 5.32
C PHE A 17 -10.17 -2.43 4.20
N GLN A 18 -10.45 -2.74 2.94
CA GLN A 18 -9.89 -2.01 1.81
C GLN A 18 -10.32 -0.53 1.83
N THR A 19 -11.59 -0.24 2.12
CA THR A 19 -12.11 1.13 2.19
C THR A 19 -11.45 1.92 3.32
N ILE A 20 -11.36 1.34 4.52
CA ILE A 20 -10.75 2.02 5.67
C ILE A 20 -9.24 2.17 5.50
N LEU A 21 -8.57 1.18 4.89
CA LEU A 21 -7.14 1.25 4.59
C LEU A 21 -6.85 2.37 3.60
N VAL A 22 -7.58 2.45 2.49
CA VAL A 22 -7.42 3.54 1.50
C VAL A 22 -7.71 4.89 2.14
N THR A 23 -8.77 4.99 2.94
CA THR A 23 -9.10 6.22 3.68
C THR A 23 -7.97 6.61 4.63
N TYR A 24 -7.44 5.66 5.41
CA TYR A 24 -6.31 5.88 6.30
C TYR A 24 -5.08 6.36 5.55
N LEU A 25 -4.74 5.74 4.41
CA LEU A 25 -3.58 6.13 3.61
C LEU A 25 -3.71 7.55 3.05
N ILE A 26 -4.89 7.93 2.55
CA ILE A 26 -5.15 9.29 2.06
C ILE A 26 -5.00 10.29 3.20
N LEU A 27 -5.64 10.04 4.34
CA LEU A 27 -5.55 10.90 5.52
C LEU A 27 -4.10 11.01 6.04
N PHE A 28 -3.38 9.90 6.07
CA PHE A 28 -1.98 9.87 6.45
C PHE A 28 -1.12 10.69 5.48
N LEU A 29 -1.33 10.58 4.16
CA LEU A 29 -0.62 11.39 3.18
C LEU A 29 -0.87 12.89 3.40
N ILE A 30 -2.13 13.28 3.64
CA ILE A 30 -2.49 14.67 3.92
C ILE A 30 -1.76 15.16 5.18
N GLU A 31 -1.77 14.38 6.26
CA GLU A 31 -1.05 14.72 7.50
C GLU A 31 0.47 14.82 7.27
N GLN A 32 1.03 13.95 6.42
CA GLN A 32 2.45 13.96 6.06
C GLN A 32 2.87 15.13 5.18
N THR A 33 1.92 15.76 4.46
CA THR A 33 2.13 16.96 3.64
C THR A 33 1.84 18.24 4.43
N TRP A 34 0.81 18.24 5.27
CA TRP A 34 0.43 19.35 6.14
C TRP A 34 0.23 18.84 7.57
N ALA A 35 1.30 18.89 8.35
CA ALA A 35 1.28 18.47 9.75
C ALA A 35 0.19 19.23 10.52
N GLY A 36 -0.62 18.51 11.30
CA GLY A 36 -1.72 19.08 12.06
C GLY A 36 -3.07 19.10 11.34
N PHE A 37 -3.12 18.93 10.00
CA PHE A 37 -4.36 19.12 9.25
C PHE A 37 -5.43 18.06 9.61
N VAL A 38 -5.03 16.80 9.68
CA VAL A 38 -5.95 15.70 10.03
C VAL A 38 -5.93 15.45 11.52
N SER A 39 -4.75 15.48 12.14
CA SER A 39 -4.58 15.20 13.57
C SER A 39 -5.31 16.17 14.49
N THR A 40 -5.65 17.39 14.02
CA THR A 40 -6.52 18.32 14.74
C THR A 40 -7.94 17.79 14.96
N TYR A 41 -8.48 17.03 14.00
CA TYR A 41 -9.87 16.54 14.05
C TYR A 41 -9.97 15.05 14.35
N LEU A 42 -8.93 14.27 14.00
CA LEU A 42 -8.95 12.82 14.07
C LEU A 42 -7.57 12.28 14.44
N ASN A 43 -7.51 11.48 15.51
CA ASN A 43 -6.28 10.80 15.89
C ASN A 43 -6.02 9.58 14.98
N LEU A 44 -5.04 9.73 14.10
CA LEU A 44 -4.67 8.71 13.11
C LEU A 44 -4.22 7.39 13.75
N ASN A 45 -3.72 7.39 14.99
CA ASN A 45 -3.32 6.15 15.67
C ASN A 45 -4.53 5.26 15.98
N TYR A 46 -5.66 5.83 16.38
CA TYR A 46 -6.88 5.05 16.61
C TYR A 46 -7.42 4.46 15.30
N LEU A 47 -7.35 5.23 14.21
CA LEU A 47 -7.73 4.74 12.89
C LEU A 47 -6.79 3.61 12.42
N LEU A 48 -5.48 3.75 12.64
CA LEU A 48 -4.49 2.72 12.35
C LEU A 48 -4.78 1.42 13.11
N ILE A 49 -5.09 1.49 14.40
CA ILE A 49 -5.46 0.31 15.20
C ILE A 49 -6.67 -0.40 14.57
N ALA A 50 -7.70 0.35 14.16
CA ALA A 50 -8.86 -0.22 13.49
C ALA A 50 -8.50 -0.90 12.16
N VAL A 51 -7.63 -0.28 11.34
CA VAL A 51 -7.11 -0.85 10.09
C VAL A 51 -6.36 -2.16 10.37
N ILE A 52 -5.51 -2.20 11.40
CA ILE A 52 -4.74 -3.40 11.75
C ILE A 52 -5.68 -4.54 12.17
N ILE A 53 -6.65 -4.26 13.05
CA ILE A 53 -7.62 -5.28 13.50
C ILE A 53 -8.41 -5.82 12.30
N LEU A 54 -8.91 -4.94 11.43
CA LEU A 54 -9.64 -5.35 10.23
C LEU A 54 -8.76 -6.12 9.25
N GLY A 55 -7.50 -5.74 9.08
CA GLY A 55 -6.54 -6.45 8.22
C GLY A 55 -6.22 -7.85 8.74
N ILE A 56 -6.09 -8.03 10.06
CA ILE A 56 -5.93 -9.35 10.66
C ILE A 56 -7.19 -10.20 10.41
N LEU A 57 -8.39 -9.64 10.60
CA LEU A 57 -9.64 -10.34 10.34
C LEU A 57 -9.81 -10.71 8.85
N ASP A 58 -9.37 -9.83 7.94
CA ASP A 58 -9.40 -10.06 6.51
C ASP A 58 -8.41 -11.16 6.09
N LEU A 59 -7.21 -11.21 6.68
CA LEU A 59 -6.21 -12.26 6.42
C LEU A 59 -6.70 -13.67 6.77
N PHE A 60 -7.47 -13.78 7.85
CA PHE A 60 -8.07 -15.06 8.26
C PHE A 60 -9.38 -15.39 7.53
N SER A 61 -9.88 -14.48 6.68
CA SER A 61 -11.08 -14.72 5.88
C SER A 61 -10.71 -15.47 4.61
N GLU A 62 -11.44 -16.56 4.32
CA GLU A 62 -11.25 -17.32 3.08
C GLU A 62 -11.84 -16.53 1.90
N HIS A 63 -10.96 -15.91 1.13
CA HIS A 63 -11.34 -15.20 -0.09
C HIS A 63 -11.30 -16.14 -1.31
N PRO A 64 -12.30 -16.08 -2.21
CA PRO A 64 -12.18 -16.73 -3.50
C PRO A 64 -10.99 -16.11 -4.24
N LYS A 65 -10.07 -16.95 -4.72
CA LYS A 65 -8.87 -16.51 -5.44
C LYS A 65 -9.26 -15.53 -6.55
N GLN A 66 -8.83 -14.26 -6.42
CA GLN A 66 -9.02 -13.27 -7.48
C GLN A 66 -8.30 -13.77 -8.74
N LYS A 67 -8.98 -13.70 -9.89
CA LYS A 67 -8.38 -14.08 -11.18
C LYS A 67 -7.26 -13.10 -11.50
N LYS A 68 -6.02 -13.57 -11.43
CA LYS A 68 -4.82 -12.80 -11.75
C LYS A 68 -4.86 -12.39 -13.22
N GLN A 69 -4.77 -11.09 -13.50
CA GLN A 69 -4.67 -10.58 -14.86
C GLN A 69 -3.24 -10.80 -15.38
N LYS A 70 -3.11 -10.96 -16.71
CA LYS A 70 -1.80 -11.07 -17.34
C LYS A 70 -1.08 -9.74 -17.28
N THR A 71 0.17 -9.79 -16.86
CA THR A 71 1.11 -8.68 -16.84
C THR A 71 1.26 -8.12 -18.25
N THR A 72 1.23 -6.80 -18.38
CA THR A 72 1.33 -6.08 -19.64
C THR A 72 2.54 -5.16 -19.61
N LYS A 73 3.15 -4.87 -20.77
CA LYS A 73 4.28 -3.92 -20.89
C LYS A 73 4.00 -2.54 -20.26
N LYS A 74 2.72 -2.17 -20.13
CA LYS A 74 2.27 -0.95 -19.45
C LYS A 74 2.56 -0.98 -17.95
N ASP A 75 2.57 -2.15 -17.32
CA ASP A 75 2.82 -2.31 -15.88
C ASP A 75 4.28 -1.98 -15.57
N TYR A 76 5.22 -2.42 -16.40
CA TYR A 76 6.64 -2.03 -16.28
C TYR A 76 6.85 -0.51 -16.41
N ILE A 77 6.13 0.15 -17.32
CA ILE A 77 6.18 1.61 -17.48
C ILE A 77 5.61 2.30 -16.24
N LEU A 78 4.49 1.80 -15.70
CA LEU A 78 3.90 2.32 -14.46
C LEU A 78 4.84 2.16 -13.26
N ILE A 79 5.49 1.00 -13.12
CA ILE A 79 6.46 0.75 -12.04
C ILE A 79 7.62 1.73 -12.11
N SER A 80 8.18 1.95 -13.31
CA SER A 80 9.26 2.91 -13.52
C SER A 80 8.82 4.35 -13.18
N LEU A 81 7.62 4.75 -13.63
CA LEU A 81 7.05 6.06 -13.32
C LEU A 81 6.85 6.24 -11.81
N LEU A 82 6.32 5.22 -11.11
CA LEU A 82 6.13 5.23 -9.67
C LEU A 82 7.46 5.43 -8.93
N GLY A 83 8.51 4.74 -9.36
CA GLY A 83 9.86 4.88 -8.80
C GLY A 83 10.39 6.32 -8.94
N ILE A 84 10.21 6.94 -10.11
CA ILE A 84 10.64 8.32 -10.37
C ILE A 84 9.82 9.32 -9.54
N ILE A 85 8.50 9.17 -9.49
CA ILE A 85 7.62 10.03 -8.68
C ILE A 85 8.01 9.91 -7.20
N SER A 86 8.22 8.69 -6.71
CA SER A 86 8.61 8.45 -5.33
C SER A 86 9.96 9.06 -5.00
N PHE A 87 10.95 8.94 -5.91
CA PHE A 87 12.23 9.63 -5.79
C PHE A 87 12.04 11.14 -5.65
N ALA A 88 11.23 11.75 -6.51
CA ALA A 88 10.99 13.20 -6.49
C ALA A 88 10.31 13.67 -5.19
N ILE A 89 9.29 12.93 -4.73
CA ILE A 89 8.57 13.22 -3.48
C ILE A 89 9.51 13.14 -2.27
N ILE A 90 10.30 12.05 -2.18
CA ILE A 90 11.23 11.86 -1.06
C ILE A 90 12.33 12.91 -1.10
N LYS A 91 12.85 13.24 -2.29
CA LYS A 91 13.85 14.29 -2.45
C LYS A 91 13.34 15.64 -1.98
N TYR A 92 12.12 16.00 -2.38
CA TYR A 92 11.48 17.24 -1.95
C TYR A 92 11.29 17.27 -0.43
N LYS A 93 10.79 16.19 0.17
CA LYS A 93 10.53 16.12 1.61
C LYS A 93 11.81 16.06 2.46
N THR A 94 12.92 15.58 1.90
CA THR A 94 14.19 15.43 2.61
C THR A 94 15.21 16.49 2.24
N ILE A 95 14.83 17.54 1.50
CA ILE A 95 15.79 18.53 0.96
C ILE A 95 16.64 19.18 2.05
N ASP A 96 16.07 19.35 3.25
CA ASP A 96 16.74 19.89 4.45
C ASP A 96 17.88 19.00 4.97
N LEU A 97 17.94 17.72 4.55
CA LEU A 97 19.02 16.79 4.87
C LEU A 97 20.24 16.92 3.94
N GLY A 98 20.22 17.85 2.97
CA GLY A 98 21.35 18.15 2.10
C GLY A 98 21.79 16.96 1.23
N TRP A 99 23.04 16.50 1.39
CA TRP A 99 23.60 15.38 0.60
C TRP A 99 22.92 14.04 0.93
N LEU A 100 22.57 13.80 2.20
CA LEU A 100 21.88 12.57 2.63
C LEU A 100 20.55 12.35 1.92
N SER A 101 19.87 13.44 1.57
CA SER A 101 18.63 13.43 0.80
C SER A 101 18.76 12.70 -0.55
N TRP A 102 19.90 12.86 -1.24
CA TRP A 102 20.13 12.15 -2.50
C TRP A 102 20.21 10.64 -2.28
N THR A 103 21.01 10.20 -1.31
CA THR A 103 21.19 8.79 -0.99
C THR A 103 19.88 8.11 -0.60
N ILE A 104 19.12 8.75 0.30
CA ILE A 104 17.83 8.21 0.78
C ILE A 104 16.83 8.10 -0.36
N SER A 105 16.74 9.13 -1.22
CA SER A 105 15.79 9.15 -2.33
C SER A 105 16.12 8.08 -3.38
N ILE A 106 17.40 7.92 -3.73
CA ILE A 106 17.84 6.89 -4.70
C ILE A 106 17.51 5.49 -4.16
N ILE A 107 17.89 5.21 -2.91
CA ILE A 107 17.65 3.89 -2.30
C ILE A 107 16.15 3.59 -2.26
N ALA A 108 15.33 4.55 -1.83
CA ALA A 108 13.89 4.37 -1.77
C ALA A 108 13.28 4.14 -3.16
N GLY A 109 13.69 4.90 -4.17
CA GLY A 109 13.23 4.72 -5.55
C GLY A 109 13.57 3.33 -6.09
N ILE A 110 14.80 2.86 -5.87
CA ILE A 110 15.23 1.51 -6.28
C ILE A 110 14.43 0.44 -5.55
N LEU A 111 14.24 0.56 -4.24
CA LEU A 111 13.46 -0.40 -3.45
C LEU A 111 12.02 -0.53 -3.96
N ILE A 112 11.37 0.58 -4.30
CA ILE A 112 10.00 0.56 -4.84
C ILE A 112 9.94 -0.18 -6.18
N ILE A 113 10.91 0.06 -7.07
CA ILE A 113 10.98 -0.66 -8.35
C ILE A 113 11.18 -2.16 -8.13
N LEU A 114 12.13 -2.54 -7.26
CA LEU A 114 12.42 -3.94 -6.96
C LEU A 114 11.22 -4.66 -6.33
N LEU A 115 10.56 -4.05 -5.34
CA LEU A 115 9.35 -4.60 -4.72
C LEU A 115 8.23 -4.77 -5.72
N SER A 116 8.04 -3.79 -6.61
CA SER A 116 7.00 -3.88 -7.63
C SER A 116 7.31 -4.97 -8.67
N LEU A 117 8.58 -5.17 -9.03
CA LEU A 117 9.01 -6.27 -9.90
C LEU A 117 8.83 -7.64 -9.24
N LEU A 118 9.15 -7.77 -7.95
CA LEU A 118 8.97 -9.00 -7.18
C LEU A 118 7.49 -9.42 -7.16
N ILE A 119 6.59 -8.47 -6.90
CA ILE A 119 5.14 -8.70 -6.93
C ILE A 119 4.69 -9.12 -8.34
N LEU A 120 5.22 -8.46 -9.38
CA LEU A 120 4.88 -8.75 -10.77
C LEU A 120 5.31 -10.17 -11.19
N GLU A 121 6.49 -10.61 -10.77
CA GLU A 121 7.02 -11.96 -11.04
C GLU A 121 6.20 -13.06 -10.33
N GLU A 122 5.74 -12.79 -9.10
CA GLU A 122 4.84 -13.69 -8.37
C GLU A 122 3.51 -13.90 -9.12
N ASP A 123 3.03 -12.90 -9.86
CA ASP A 123 1.81 -13.02 -10.66
C ASP A 123 2.02 -13.74 -12.00
N GLU A 124 3.19 -13.64 -12.63
CA GLU A 124 3.51 -14.40 -13.85
C GLU A 124 3.71 -15.89 -13.59
N THR A 125 4.47 -16.24 -12.54
CA THR A 125 4.77 -17.62 -12.15
C THR A 125 3.52 -18.41 -11.74
N ASN A 126 2.54 -17.75 -11.13
CA ASN A 126 1.25 -18.35 -10.78
C ASN A 126 0.30 -18.51 -11.98
N ASN A 127 0.50 -17.78 -13.09
CA ASN A 127 -0.33 -17.87 -14.30
C ASN A 127 0.13 -18.92 -15.33
N THR A 128 1.35 -19.45 -15.17
CA THR A 128 1.96 -20.44 -16.07
C THR A 128 1.89 -21.89 -15.56
N LYS A 129 1.33 -22.11 -14.37
CA LYS A 129 0.97 -23.44 -13.82
C LYS A 129 -0.53 -23.69 -13.92
#